data_AF-A0A5B6TRF4-F1
#
_entry.id   AF-A0A5B6TRF4-F1
#
_cell.length_a   1.000
_cell.length_b   1.000
_cell.length_c   1.000
_cell.angle_alpha   90.00
_cell.angle_beta   90.00
_cell.angle_gamma   90.00
#
_symmetry.space_group_name_H-M   'P 1'
#
loop_
_entity.id
_entity.type
_entity.pdbx_description
1 polymer ?
#
loop_
_entity_poly.entity_id
_entity_poly.type
_entity_poly.pdbx_seq_one_letter_code
_entity_poly.pdbx_strand_id
1 'polypeptide(L)'
;MIEAGDTSEIGTPQNGLDAPQNEPIDHRGNLARTVAEYDTTPEERDFLDFVAAQFDPETYLEINSDVAAAGLDPARHWLDHGLKEGRRISPFVDVCCGDVATSFFCRKWTHYRWRGMVVAVRTASPIPQEIVKQIVNQARYDAGVLAPGENAIPNLRKFYAFDFASRDSLDVDGLLVSIPRPPDVLLIADRLGPDPVGEFVANLVDGLSGAGRSTQVIATEQISSELDAINDPLLLARLRKASILCWLDFVRDGRGASYLWDISRDATSGANLALLVNGLRPKAVVVLTGQMGLDMLRRFGRGLSQNSPLYRVQLGSPHDRFGATRTDDRSGETPRFATFVTDNARAEVILRDHLLGPSS
;
A
#
# COMPACT_ATOMS: atom_id res chain seq x y z
N MET A 1 15.56 -71.02 -61.81
CA MET A 1 15.72 -70.20 -60.60
C MET A 1 14.41 -70.38 -59.82
N ILE A 2 14.30 -71.29 -58.84
CA ILE A 2 14.97 -71.28 -57.51
C ILE A 2 14.66 -69.93 -56.84
N GLU A 3 13.94 -69.75 -55.73
CA GLU A 3 13.46 -70.58 -54.60
C GLU A 3 12.35 -69.76 -53.88
N ALA A 4 11.25 -70.36 -53.41
CA ALA A 4 10.92 -70.70 -52.00
C ALA A 4 10.80 -69.48 -51.06
N GLY A 5 9.83 -69.31 -50.17
CA GLY A 5 8.70 -70.10 -49.63
C GLY A 5 8.16 -69.29 -48.43
N ASP A 6 6.85 -69.04 -48.38
CA ASP A 6 5.91 -69.49 -47.34
C ASP A 6 6.13 -68.95 -45.91
N THR A 7 5.10 -68.34 -45.32
CA THR A 7 4.56 -68.68 -43.97
C THR A 7 3.39 -67.75 -43.59
N SER A 8 2.20 -68.36 -43.49
CA SER A 8 1.21 -68.30 -42.39
C SER A 8 0.64 -66.98 -41.82
N GLU A 9 -0.69 -66.98 -41.73
CA GLU A 9 -1.61 -66.15 -40.94
C GLU A 9 -1.14 -65.81 -39.51
N ILE A 10 -1.26 -64.53 -39.12
CA ILE A 10 -1.52 -64.13 -37.71
C ILE A 10 -2.46 -62.91 -37.72
N GLY A 11 -3.64 -63.08 -37.13
CA GLY A 11 -4.63 -62.02 -36.95
C GLY A 11 -4.10 -60.87 -36.10
N THR A 12 -4.42 -59.65 -36.50
CA THR A 12 -4.12 -58.45 -35.70
C THR A 12 -5.32 -58.15 -34.78
N PRO A 13 -5.13 -58.06 -33.45
CA PRO A 13 -6.21 -57.89 -32.51
C PRO A 13 -6.78 -56.48 -32.54
N GLN A 14 -8.10 -56.40 -32.37
CA GLN A 14 -8.78 -55.18 -31.93
C GLN A 14 -8.18 -54.75 -30.59
N ASN A 15 -7.47 -53.63 -30.56
CA ASN A 15 -7.22 -52.88 -29.33
C ASN A 15 -7.96 -51.55 -29.42
N GLY A 16 -9.19 -51.56 -28.91
CA GLY A 16 -9.81 -50.35 -28.38
C GLY A 16 -9.00 -49.90 -27.17
N LEU A 17 -8.31 -48.80 -27.32
CA LEU A 17 -7.92 -47.94 -26.21
C LEU A 17 -8.52 -46.58 -26.53
N ASP A 18 -9.78 -46.42 -26.13
CA ASP A 18 -10.36 -45.10 -25.96
C ASP A 18 -9.39 -44.31 -25.07
N ALA A 19 -8.83 -43.23 -25.62
CA ALA A 19 -8.15 -42.24 -24.81
C ALA A 19 -9.10 -41.81 -23.69
N PRO A 20 -8.68 -41.75 -22.42
CA PRO A 20 -9.57 -41.30 -21.34
C PRO A 20 -10.10 -39.92 -21.75
N GLN A 21 -11.42 -39.85 -21.94
CA GLN A 21 -12.12 -38.61 -22.10
C GLN A 21 -11.87 -37.85 -20.79
N ASN A 22 -10.98 -36.85 -20.83
CA ASN A 22 -10.74 -35.97 -19.69
C ASN A 22 -12.04 -35.20 -19.46
N GLU A 23 -12.87 -35.69 -18.55
CA GLU A 23 -13.94 -34.89 -17.98
C GLU A 23 -13.34 -33.59 -17.43
N PRO A 24 -13.97 -32.43 -17.64
CA PRO A 24 -13.49 -31.19 -17.06
C PRO A 24 -13.38 -31.36 -15.54
N ILE A 25 -12.16 -31.23 -15.00
CA ILE A 25 -11.95 -31.33 -13.56
C ILE A 25 -12.66 -30.14 -12.92
N ASP A 26 -13.70 -30.38 -12.12
CA ASP A 26 -14.39 -29.33 -11.36
C ASP A 26 -13.50 -28.86 -10.20
N HIS A 27 -12.63 -27.91 -10.50
CA HIS A 27 -11.69 -27.36 -9.53
C HIS A 27 -12.39 -26.54 -8.43
N ARG A 28 -13.59 -26.00 -8.67
CA ARG A 28 -14.36 -25.25 -7.66
C ARG A 28 -15.03 -26.17 -6.64
N GLY A 29 -15.60 -27.29 -7.10
CA GLY A 29 -16.08 -28.36 -6.22
C GLY A 29 -14.96 -28.93 -5.34
N ASN A 30 -13.75 -29.05 -5.89
CA ASN A 30 -12.57 -29.48 -5.14
C ASN A 30 -12.12 -28.48 -4.08
N LEU A 31 -12.20 -27.16 -4.34
CA LEU A 31 -11.86 -26.13 -3.35
C LEU A 31 -12.68 -26.26 -2.05
N ALA A 32 -14.01 -26.38 -2.15
CA ALA A 32 -14.88 -26.50 -0.97
C ALA A 32 -14.59 -27.78 -0.17
N ARG A 33 -14.31 -28.89 -0.86
CA ARG A 33 -13.92 -30.15 -0.21
C ARG A 33 -12.57 -30.04 0.48
N THR A 34 -11.57 -29.53 -0.23
CA THR A 34 -10.19 -29.36 0.27
C THR A 34 -10.15 -28.45 1.50
N VAL A 35 -10.93 -27.35 1.49
CA VAL A 35 -11.07 -26.46 2.65
C VAL A 35 -11.75 -27.15 3.84
N ALA A 36 -12.74 -28.01 3.61
CA ALA A 36 -13.45 -28.75 4.65
C ALA A 36 -12.61 -29.88 5.28
N GLU A 37 -11.65 -30.46 4.54
CA GLU A 37 -10.78 -31.54 4.99
C GLU A 37 -9.74 -31.11 6.04
N TYR A 38 -9.42 -29.82 6.14
CA TYR A 38 -8.46 -29.32 7.12
C TYR A 38 -9.05 -29.29 8.54
N ASP A 39 -8.34 -29.92 9.48
CA ASP A 39 -8.53 -29.72 10.91
C ASP A 39 -7.93 -28.37 11.31
N THR A 40 -8.79 -27.48 11.82
CA THR A 40 -8.49 -26.05 12.02
C THR A 40 -9.10 -25.53 13.32
N THR A 41 -8.40 -24.58 13.95
CA THR A 41 -8.99 -23.78 15.04
C THR A 41 -10.06 -22.83 14.49
N PRO A 42 -10.94 -22.25 15.35
CA PRO A 42 -11.91 -21.24 14.91
C PRO A 42 -11.25 -20.04 14.21
N GLU A 43 -10.08 -19.61 14.68
CA GLU A 43 -9.32 -18.49 14.11
C GLU A 43 -8.74 -18.80 12.72
N GLU A 44 -8.40 -20.07 12.46
CA GLU A 44 -7.94 -20.54 11.15
C GLU A 44 -9.11 -20.78 10.19
N ARG A 45 -10.32 -21.03 10.71
CA ARG A 45 -11.53 -21.20 9.90
C ARG A 45 -11.89 -19.89 9.18
N ASP A 46 -11.80 -18.75 9.85
CA ASP A 46 -12.06 -17.44 9.25
C ASP A 46 -11.15 -17.16 8.03
N PHE A 47 -9.90 -17.60 8.10
CA PHE A 47 -8.96 -17.50 6.98
C PHE A 47 -9.35 -18.40 5.81
N LEU A 48 -9.72 -19.65 6.12
CA LEU A 48 -10.17 -20.60 5.11
C LEU A 48 -11.44 -20.14 4.39
N ASP A 49 -12.39 -19.55 5.11
CA ASP A 49 -13.61 -18.99 4.53
C ASP A 49 -13.29 -17.82 3.59
N PHE A 50 -12.32 -16.97 3.97
CA PHE A 50 -11.81 -15.91 3.10
C PHE A 50 -11.17 -16.49 1.82
N VAL A 51 -10.31 -17.50 1.96
CA VAL A 51 -9.64 -18.14 0.82
C VAL A 51 -10.66 -18.79 -0.11
N ALA A 52 -11.64 -19.51 0.44
CA ALA A 52 -12.70 -20.13 -0.34
C ALA A 52 -13.51 -19.12 -1.17
N ALA A 53 -13.69 -17.90 -0.66
CA ALA A 53 -14.41 -16.83 -1.36
C ALA A 53 -13.58 -16.14 -2.45
N GLN A 54 -12.25 -16.15 -2.37
CA GLN A 54 -11.36 -15.35 -3.23
C GLN A 54 -10.48 -16.18 -4.17
N PHE A 55 -10.28 -17.45 -3.89
CA PHE A 55 -9.42 -18.34 -4.66
C PHE A 55 -10.12 -18.76 -5.95
N ASP A 56 -9.48 -18.49 -7.09
CA ASP A 56 -9.93 -18.97 -8.40
C ASP A 56 -8.96 -20.02 -8.93
N PRO A 57 -9.31 -21.32 -8.84
CA PRO A 57 -8.42 -22.41 -9.23
C PRO A 57 -7.95 -22.34 -10.68
N GLU A 58 -8.82 -21.90 -11.59
CA GLU A 58 -8.52 -21.81 -13.02
C GLU A 58 -7.42 -20.77 -13.27
N THR A 59 -7.63 -19.54 -12.79
CA THR A 59 -6.61 -18.48 -12.84
C THR A 59 -5.31 -18.91 -12.16
N TYR A 60 -5.39 -19.62 -11.03
CA TYR A 60 -4.19 -20.10 -10.33
C TYR A 60 -3.38 -21.09 -11.17
N LEU A 61 -4.02 -22.04 -11.84
CA LEU A 61 -3.36 -23.02 -12.70
C LEU A 61 -2.82 -22.40 -13.99
N GLU A 62 -3.50 -21.40 -14.55
CA GLU A 62 -3.00 -20.63 -15.70
C GLU A 62 -1.69 -19.90 -15.38
N ILE A 63 -1.59 -19.33 -14.17
CA ILE A 63 -0.39 -18.59 -13.73
C ILE A 63 0.72 -19.56 -13.31
N ASN A 64 0.37 -20.70 -12.73
CA ASN A 64 1.30 -21.65 -12.12
C ASN A 64 1.35 -22.96 -12.92
N SER A 65 1.95 -22.90 -14.10
CA SER A 65 2.03 -24.02 -15.05
C SER A 65 2.73 -25.26 -14.48
N ASP A 66 3.61 -25.09 -13.49
CA ASP A 66 4.26 -26.16 -12.74
C ASP A 66 3.26 -26.98 -11.91
N VAL A 67 2.32 -26.31 -11.24
CA VAL A 67 1.23 -26.94 -10.48
C VAL A 67 0.27 -27.66 -11.41
N ALA A 68 -0.06 -27.03 -12.55
CA ALA A 68 -0.90 -27.62 -13.58
C ALA A 68 -0.26 -28.89 -14.19
N ALA A 69 1.03 -28.83 -14.53
CA ALA A 69 1.76 -29.97 -15.08
C ALA A 69 1.88 -31.12 -14.07
N ALA A 70 1.97 -30.83 -12.78
CA ALA A 70 2.02 -31.82 -11.72
C ALA A 70 0.64 -32.42 -11.37
N GLY A 71 -0.47 -31.87 -11.91
CA GLY A 71 -1.82 -32.34 -11.64
C GLY A 71 -2.24 -32.24 -10.17
N LEU A 72 -1.63 -31.30 -9.42
CA LEU A 72 -1.91 -31.12 -8.00
C LEU A 72 -3.22 -30.37 -7.79
N ASP A 73 -3.86 -30.61 -6.63
CA ASP A 73 -4.96 -29.77 -6.19
C ASP A 73 -4.44 -28.33 -5.94
N PRO A 74 -4.93 -27.32 -6.67
CA PRO A 74 -4.41 -25.96 -6.61
C PRO A 74 -4.64 -25.30 -5.25
N ALA A 75 -5.80 -25.57 -4.61
CA ALA A 75 -6.13 -24.99 -3.33
C ALA A 75 -5.25 -25.57 -2.22
N ARG A 76 -5.06 -26.89 -2.24
CA ARG A 76 -4.18 -27.59 -1.30
C ARG A 76 -2.73 -27.15 -1.48
N HIS A 77 -2.26 -27.09 -2.73
CA HIS A 77 -0.92 -26.62 -3.03
C HIS A 77 -0.70 -25.19 -2.51
N TRP A 78 -1.67 -24.31 -2.72
CA TRP A 78 -1.53 -22.94 -2.26
C TRP A 78 -1.50 -22.82 -0.73
N LEU A 79 -2.40 -23.52 -0.02
CA LEU A 79 -2.47 -23.49 1.45
C LEU A 79 -1.23 -24.09 2.13
N ASP A 80 -0.66 -25.14 1.56
CA ASP A 80 0.50 -25.85 2.12
C ASP A 80 1.84 -25.18 1.74
N HIS A 81 1.96 -24.68 0.50
CA HIS A 81 3.20 -24.17 -0.07
C HIS A 81 3.07 -22.76 -0.65
N GLY A 82 2.08 -22.53 -1.51
CA GLY A 82 1.96 -21.29 -2.30
C GLY A 82 1.92 -20.01 -1.46
N LEU A 83 1.30 -20.04 -0.28
CA LEU A 83 1.29 -18.91 0.65
C LEU A 83 2.70 -18.51 1.10
N LYS A 84 3.55 -19.48 1.46
CA LYS A 84 4.94 -19.24 1.90
C LYS A 84 5.85 -18.87 0.74
N GLU A 85 5.53 -19.34 -0.46
CA GLU A 85 6.22 -18.98 -1.70
C GLU A 85 5.84 -17.60 -2.23
N GLY A 86 4.87 -16.91 -1.61
CA GLY A 86 4.39 -15.61 -2.06
C GLY A 86 3.54 -15.67 -3.33
N ARG A 87 2.98 -16.84 -3.68
CA ARG A 87 2.09 -16.98 -4.83
C ARG A 87 0.73 -16.34 -4.53
N ARG A 88 0.19 -15.60 -5.49
CA ARG A 88 -1.13 -14.95 -5.38
C ARG A 88 -2.26 -15.93 -5.63
N ILE A 89 -3.36 -15.78 -4.89
CA ILE A 89 -4.60 -16.54 -5.10
C ILE A 89 -5.46 -15.97 -6.23
N SER A 90 -5.33 -14.67 -6.47
CA SER A 90 -5.99 -13.96 -7.55
C SER A 90 -5.25 -12.65 -7.86
N PRO A 91 -5.50 -12.02 -9.02
CA PRO A 91 -4.93 -10.72 -9.36
C PRO A 91 -5.39 -9.58 -8.45
N PHE A 92 -6.47 -9.79 -7.69
CA PHE A 92 -7.15 -8.77 -6.90
C PHE A 92 -6.90 -8.90 -5.40
N VAL A 93 -6.08 -9.85 -4.98
CA VAL A 93 -5.78 -10.08 -3.57
C VAL A 93 -4.28 -10.20 -3.37
N ASP A 94 -3.73 -9.31 -2.53
CA ASP A 94 -2.37 -9.43 -2.01
C ASP A 94 -2.42 -10.19 -0.69
N VAL A 95 -1.54 -11.18 -0.55
CA VAL A 95 -1.39 -11.99 0.66
C VAL A 95 0.08 -12.04 1.04
N CYS A 96 0.38 -11.90 2.33
CA CYS A 96 1.71 -12.15 2.88
C CYS A 96 1.60 -12.87 4.24
N CYS A 97 2.66 -13.55 4.66
CA CYS A 97 2.67 -14.33 5.90
C CYS A 97 3.97 -14.13 6.71
N GLY A 98 3.94 -14.52 7.99
CA GLY A 98 5.11 -14.52 8.87
C GLY A 98 5.49 -13.12 9.38
N ASP A 99 6.78 -12.86 9.56
CA ASP A 99 7.29 -11.58 10.08
C ASP A 99 6.95 -10.38 9.18
N VAL A 100 6.79 -10.65 7.89
CA VAL A 100 6.35 -9.65 6.92
C VAL A 100 4.89 -9.29 7.23
N ALA A 101 4.02 -10.27 7.47
CA ALA A 101 2.62 -10.02 7.82
C ALA A 101 2.47 -9.26 9.16
N THR A 102 3.31 -9.53 10.14
CA THR A 102 3.25 -8.84 11.45
C THR A 102 3.69 -7.38 11.39
N SER A 103 4.36 -6.96 10.32
CA SER A 103 4.82 -5.58 10.16
C SER A 103 3.82 -4.68 9.43
N PHE A 104 2.67 -5.19 8.94
CA PHE A 104 1.60 -4.39 8.34
C PHE A 104 0.66 -3.82 9.42
N PHE A 105 0.89 -2.57 9.85
CA PHE A 105 0.04 -1.92 10.85
C PHE A 105 -1.11 -1.08 10.26
N CYS A 106 -1.25 -1.04 8.92
CA CYS A 106 -2.22 -0.18 8.28
C CYS A 106 -3.62 -0.81 8.23
N ARG A 107 -4.65 0.04 8.35
CA ARG A 107 -6.08 -0.34 8.47
C ARG A 107 -6.68 -1.11 7.27
N LYS A 108 -5.95 -1.24 6.17
CA LYS A 108 -6.43 -1.91 4.94
C LYS A 108 -5.97 -3.36 4.81
N TRP A 109 -5.10 -3.83 5.71
CA TRP A 109 -4.72 -5.22 5.81
C TRP A 109 -5.55 -5.92 6.88
N THR A 110 -6.31 -6.93 6.48
CA THR A 110 -7.00 -7.85 7.38
C THR A 110 -6.05 -8.95 7.80
N HIS A 111 -5.93 -9.16 9.11
CA HIS A 111 -5.01 -10.14 9.67
C HIS A 111 -5.76 -11.41 10.06
N TYR A 112 -5.15 -12.54 9.72
CA TYR A 112 -5.63 -13.88 9.97
C TYR A 112 -4.54 -14.72 10.63
N ARG A 113 -4.93 -15.89 11.16
CA ARG A 113 -4.01 -16.91 11.64
C ARG A 113 -4.07 -18.12 10.72
N TRP A 114 -2.91 -18.65 10.37
CA TRP A 114 -2.79 -19.91 9.63
C TRP A 114 -1.56 -20.69 10.08
N ARG A 115 -1.76 -21.90 10.63
CA ARG A 115 -0.69 -22.81 11.07
C ARG A 115 0.32 -22.13 12.00
N GLY A 116 -0.19 -21.34 12.94
CA GLY A 116 0.61 -20.57 13.91
C GLY A 116 1.26 -19.29 13.35
N MET A 117 1.18 -19.04 12.04
CA MET A 117 1.69 -17.82 11.41
C MET A 117 0.62 -16.73 11.38
N VAL A 118 1.04 -15.48 11.37
CA VAL A 118 0.18 -14.34 11.01
C VAL A 118 0.14 -14.25 9.49
N VAL A 119 -1.04 -14.07 8.94
CA VAL A 119 -1.29 -13.83 7.52
C VAL A 119 -1.99 -12.49 7.38
N ALA A 120 -1.47 -11.61 6.54
CA ALA A 120 -2.10 -10.34 6.25
C ALA A 120 -2.62 -10.37 4.81
N VAL A 121 -3.85 -9.93 4.62
CA VAL A 121 -4.52 -9.90 3.33
C VAL A 121 -5.10 -8.51 3.04
N ARG A 122 -5.01 -8.04 1.80
CA ARG A 122 -5.73 -6.85 1.32
C ARG A 122 -6.28 -7.06 -0.07
N THR A 123 -7.29 -6.27 -0.42
CA THR A 123 -7.71 -6.13 -1.82
C THR A 123 -6.64 -5.35 -2.57
N ALA A 124 -6.02 -5.99 -3.57
CA ALA A 124 -5.08 -5.35 -4.47
C ALA A 124 -5.81 -4.46 -5.47
N SER A 125 -5.22 -3.31 -5.81
CA SER A 125 -5.63 -2.52 -6.96
C SER A 125 -4.74 -2.90 -8.14
N PRO A 126 -5.17 -3.82 -9.03
CA PRO A 126 -4.31 -4.25 -10.12
C PRO A 126 -3.93 -3.07 -11.01
N ILE A 127 -2.69 -3.09 -11.51
CA ILE A 127 -2.22 -2.11 -12.49
C ILE A 127 -3.19 -2.14 -13.69
N PRO A 128 -3.78 -1.01 -14.10
CA PRO A 128 -4.70 -0.97 -15.21
C PRO A 128 -4.12 -1.66 -16.45
N GLN A 129 -4.92 -2.49 -17.13
CA GLN A 129 -4.44 -3.27 -18.29
C GLN A 129 -3.77 -2.42 -19.36
N GLU A 130 -4.21 -1.18 -19.54
CA GLU A 130 -3.58 -0.25 -20.49
C GLU A 130 -2.16 0.14 -20.09
N ILE A 131 -1.87 0.28 -18.79
CA ILE A 131 -0.50 0.50 -18.29
C ILE A 131 0.33 -0.77 -18.46
N VAL A 132 -0.24 -1.95 -18.18
CA VAL A 132 0.46 -3.23 -18.41
C VAL A 132 0.80 -3.41 -19.89
N LYS A 133 -0.15 -3.15 -20.80
CA LYS A 133 0.08 -3.15 -22.24
C LYS A 133 1.16 -2.15 -22.63
N GLN A 134 1.16 -0.97 -22.04
CA GLN A 134 2.18 0.04 -22.29
C GLN A 134 3.57 -0.45 -21.85
N ILE A 135 3.71 -1.02 -20.65
CA ILE A 135 4.96 -1.59 -20.13
C ILE A 135 5.46 -2.69 -21.06
N VAL A 136 4.60 -3.65 -21.42
CA VAL A 136 4.94 -4.75 -22.34
C VAL A 136 5.34 -4.23 -23.71
N ASN A 137 4.62 -3.24 -24.24
CA ASN A 137 4.95 -2.63 -25.53
C ASN A 137 6.28 -1.89 -25.48
N GLN A 138 6.58 -1.17 -24.41
CA GLN A 138 7.87 -0.50 -24.23
C GLN A 138 9.01 -1.50 -24.07
N ALA A 139 8.77 -2.61 -23.38
CA ALA A 139 9.78 -3.65 -23.19
C ALA A 139 10.18 -4.40 -24.46
N ARG A 140 9.37 -4.33 -25.51
CA ARG A 140 9.76 -4.81 -26.84
C ARG A 140 10.89 -3.99 -27.47
N TYR A 141 11.06 -2.74 -27.04
CA TYR A 141 12.04 -1.80 -27.57
C TYR A 141 13.20 -1.52 -26.61
N ASP A 142 12.99 -1.74 -25.31
CA ASP A 142 14.02 -1.58 -24.28
C ASP A 142 13.97 -2.76 -23.30
N ALA A 143 14.99 -3.62 -23.36
CA ALA A 143 15.09 -4.80 -22.51
C ALA A 143 15.20 -4.45 -21.01
N GLY A 144 15.61 -3.22 -20.66
CA GLY A 144 15.66 -2.74 -19.28
C GLY A 144 14.28 -2.54 -18.64
N VAL A 145 13.21 -2.48 -19.43
CA VAL A 145 11.84 -2.29 -18.95
C VAL A 145 11.26 -3.56 -18.31
N LEU A 146 11.74 -4.74 -18.72
CA LEU A 146 11.26 -6.04 -18.19
C LEU A 146 12.23 -6.72 -17.22
N ALA A 147 13.46 -6.23 -17.03
CA ALA A 147 14.48 -6.95 -16.26
C ALA A 147 14.19 -6.88 -14.75
N PRO A 148 13.70 -7.96 -14.10
CA PRO A 148 13.57 -7.99 -12.66
C PRO A 148 14.90 -8.49 -12.09
N GLY A 149 15.60 -7.65 -11.33
CA GLY A 149 16.73 -8.09 -10.50
C GLY A 149 18.13 -7.87 -11.08
N GLU A 150 19.07 -8.65 -10.55
CA GLU A 150 20.52 -8.37 -10.39
C GLU A 150 21.29 -7.99 -11.67
N ASN A 151 20.73 -8.27 -12.85
CA ASN A 151 21.37 -8.05 -14.15
C ASN A 151 20.89 -6.80 -14.90
N ALA A 152 19.96 -6.01 -14.37
CA ALA A 152 19.34 -4.94 -15.16
C ALA A 152 20.32 -3.81 -15.53
N ILE A 153 21.09 -3.25 -14.59
CA ILE A 153 22.10 -2.21 -14.84
C ILE A 153 23.15 -2.23 -13.70
N PRO A 154 24.48 -2.27 -13.96
CA PRO A 154 25.51 -2.34 -12.91
C PRO A 154 25.51 -1.18 -11.90
N ASN A 155 24.92 -0.04 -12.29
CA ASN A 155 24.83 1.19 -11.49
C ASN A 155 23.42 1.45 -10.94
N LEU A 156 22.49 0.51 -11.08
CA LEU A 156 21.18 0.67 -10.47
C LEU A 156 21.33 0.61 -8.94
N ARG A 157 20.73 1.57 -8.23
CA ARG A 157 20.66 1.53 -6.77
C ARG A 157 19.94 0.24 -6.38
N LYS A 158 20.63 -0.65 -5.67
CA LYS A 158 20.06 -1.91 -5.18
C LYS A 158 19.14 -1.61 -4.00
N PHE A 159 17.89 -2.06 -4.08
CA PHE A 159 16.90 -1.93 -2.99
C PHE A 159 16.57 -3.33 -2.48
N TYR A 160 16.72 -3.53 -1.16
CA TYR A 160 16.16 -4.72 -0.50
C TYR A 160 14.70 -4.42 -0.20
N ALA A 161 13.82 -4.90 -1.06
CA ALA A 161 12.39 -4.74 -0.93
C ALA A 161 11.75 -6.12 -0.96
N PHE A 162 10.88 -6.42 0.01
CA PHE A 162 10.11 -7.68 0.05
C PHE A 162 8.90 -7.66 -0.90
N ASP A 163 8.64 -6.52 -1.53
CA ASP A 163 7.67 -6.35 -2.61
C ASP A 163 8.22 -5.33 -3.65
N PHE A 164 7.91 -5.50 -4.94
CA PHE A 164 8.44 -4.65 -6.02
C PHE A 164 7.94 -3.18 -6.00
N ALA A 165 6.91 -2.87 -5.21
CA ALA A 165 6.41 -1.52 -4.93
C ALA A 165 7.09 -0.87 -3.72
N SER A 166 7.74 -1.62 -2.84
CA SER A 166 8.43 -1.08 -1.67
C SER A 166 9.65 -0.23 -2.08
N ARG A 167 9.58 1.09 -1.89
CA ARG A 167 10.64 2.04 -2.26
C ARG A 167 11.26 2.66 -1.01
N ASP A 168 12.58 2.48 -0.82
CA ASP A 168 13.30 2.99 0.36
C ASP A 168 12.58 2.61 1.68
N SER A 169 12.22 1.32 1.84
CA SER A 169 11.48 0.84 3.02
C SER A 169 10.08 1.46 3.21
N LEU A 170 9.42 1.93 2.15
CA LEU A 170 8.02 2.40 2.21
C LEU A 170 7.12 1.46 1.40
N ASP A 171 6.05 0.94 2.00
CA ASP A 171 4.97 0.19 1.34
C ASP A 171 4.10 1.13 0.49
N VAL A 172 4.58 1.39 -0.73
CA VAL A 172 3.94 2.32 -1.66
C VAL A 172 2.56 1.81 -2.08
N ASP A 173 2.40 0.50 -2.29
CA ASP A 173 1.12 -0.05 -2.71
C ASP A 173 0.06 0.15 -1.62
N GLY A 174 0.39 -0.16 -0.37
CA GLY A 174 -0.51 0.06 0.77
C GLY A 174 -0.88 1.52 0.92
N LEU A 175 0.08 2.41 0.68
CA LEU A 175 -0.13 3.84 0.74
C LEU A 175 -1.08 4.32 -0.38
N LEU A 176 -0.88 3.87 -1.62
CA LEU A 176 -1.74 4.23 -2.76
C LEU A 176 -3.14 3.67 -2.61
N VAL A 177 -3.27 2.40 -2.20
CA VAL A 177 -4.57 1.80 -1.88
C VAL A 177 -5.26 2.62 -0.79
N SER A 178 -4.53 3.15 0.19
CA SER A 178 -5.06 3.98 1.28
C SER A 178 -5.63 5.32 0.82
N ILE A 179 -5.21 5.86 -0.32
CA ILE A 179 -5.70 7.11 -0.91
C ILE A 179 -6.28 6.82 -2.30
N PRO A 180 -7.50 6.24 -2.38
CA PRO A 180 -8.06 5.72 -3.64
C PRO A 180 -8.42 6.83 -4.65
N ARG A 181 -8.53 8.08 -4.20
CA ARG A 181 -8.81 9.24 -5.04
C ARG A 181 -8.01 10.44 -4.56
N PRO A 182 -7.57 11.32 -5.46
CA PRO A 182 -6.84 12.53 -5.08
C PRO A 182 -7.76 13.45 -4.25
N PRO A 183 -7.29 13.92 -3.07
CA PRO A 183 -8.07 14.82 -2.22
C PRO A 183 -8.08 16.24 -2.79
N ASP A 184 -9.11 17.03 -2.48
CA ASP A 184 -9.09 18.46 -2.75
C ASP A 184 -8.00 19.14 -1.92
N VAL A 185 -7.90 18.80 -0.63
CA VAL A 185 -6.93 19.38 0.30
C VAL A 185 -6.13 18.27 0.98
N LEU A 186 -4.81 18.40 0.94
CA LEU A 186 -3.88 17.53 1.67
C LEU A 186 -3.31 18.29 2.87
N LEU A 187 -3.58 17.80 4.08
CA LEU A 187 -3.03 18.32 5.33
C LEU A 187 -1.91 17.39 5.80
N ILE A 188 -0.74 17.95 6.12
CA ILE A 188 0.43 17.20 6.58
C ILE A 188 0.78 17.73 7.98
N ALA A 189 0.70 16.86 8.98
CA ALA A 189 1.06 17.16 10.36
C ALA A 189 2.01 16.06 10.88
N ASP A 190 2.75 16.36 11.95
CA ASP A 190 3.62 15.39 12.61
C ASP A 190 2.79 14.35 13.37
N ARG A 191 2.02 14.79 14.36
CA ARG A 191 1.16 13.95 15.19
C ARG A 191 -0.18 14.64 15.40
N LEU A 192 -1.23 13.83 15.59
CA LEU A 192 -2.56 14.29 15.95
C LEU A 192 -2.83 13.89 17.40
N GLY A 193 -3.29 14.83 18.21
CA GLY A 193 -3.57 14.64 19.63
C GLY A 193 -4.42 15.78 20.20
N PRO A 194 -4.82 15.70 21.49
CA PRO A 194 -5.52 16.77 22.19
C PRO A 194 -4.55 17.91 22.54
N ASP A 195 -3.96 18.49 21.50
CA ASP A 195 -2.95 19.53 21.53
C ASP A 195 -3.28 20.59 20.45
N PRO A 196 -2.58 21.74 20.42
CA PRO A 196 -2.87 22.80 19.46
C PRO A 196 -2.79 22.37 17.98
N VAL A 197 -1.92 21.43 17.63
CA VAL A 197 -1.78 20.90 16.26
C VAL A 197 -3.04 20.10 15.91
N GLY A 198 -3.42 19.16 16.78
CA GLY A 198 -4.61 18.34 16.56
C GLY A 198 -5.89 19.17 16.51
N GLU A 199 -6.06 20.14 17.41
CA GLU A 199 -7.21 21.05 17.42
C GLU A 199 -7.28 21.91 16.15
N PHE A 200 -6.16 22.46 15.70
CA PHE A 200 -6.10 23.23 14.45
C PHE A 200 -6.49 22.37 13.24
N VAL A 201 -5.92 21.16 13.14
CA VAL A 201 -6.26 20.22 12.05
C VAL A 201 -7.73 19.85 12.11
N ALA A 202 -8.26 19.54 13.29
CA ALA A 202 -9.66 19.16 13.48
C ALA A 202 -10.63 20.27 13.05
N ASN A 203 -10.36 21.52 13.41
CA ASN A 203 -11.21 22.65 13.01
C ASN A 203 -11.15 22.91 11.50
N LEU A 204 -9.95 22.86 10.91
CA LEU A 204 -9.80 23.04 9.47
C LEU A 204 -10.52 21.92 8.69
N VAL A 205 -10.39 20.67 9.15
CA VAL A 205 -11.14 19.52 8.59
C VAL A 205 -12.64 19.75 8.70
N ASP A 206 -13.13 20.23 9.84
CA ASP A 206 -14.55 20.50 10.06
C ASP A 206 -15.09 21.55 9.08
N GLY A 207 -14.36 22.66 8.93
CA GLY A 207 -14.71 23.74 8.00
C GLY A 207 -14.67 23.32 6.52
N LEU A 208 -13.65 22.56 6.13
CA LEU A 208 -13.51 22.03 4.75
C LEU A 208 -14.60 20.99 4.44
N SER A 209 -14.90 20.09 5.38
CA SER A 209 -15.96 19.12 5.26
C SER A 209 -17.34 19.79 5.14
N GLY A 210 -17.61 20.83 5.93
CA GLY A 210 -18.84 21.62 5.85
C GLY A 210 -19.05 22.30 4.50
N ALA A 211 -17.97 22.55 3.75
CA ALA A 211 -18.01 23.09 2.39
C ALA A 211 -17.90 22.01 1.28
N GLY A 212 -17.98 20.73 1.63
CA GLY A 212 -17.94 19.63 0.68
C GLY A 212 -16.58 19.37 0.04
N ARG A 213 -15.47 19.80 0.65
CA ARG A 213 -14.10 19.54 0.17
C ARG A 213 -13.57 18.23 0.74
N SER A 214 -13.08 17.34 -0.14
CA SER A 214 -12.44 16.10 0.31
C SER A 214 -11.07 16.41 0.93
N THR A 215 -10.85 15.97 2.16
CA THR A 215 -9.62 16.26 2.89
C THR A 215 -8.90 14.95 3.25
N GLN A 216 -7.60 14.90 2.93
CA GLN A 216 -6.70 13.85 3.40
C GLN A 216 -5.75 14.46 4.42
N VAL A 217 -5.64 13.84 5.59
CA VAL A 217 -4.64 14.16 6.61
C VAL A 217 -3.56 13.09 6.58
N ILE A 218 -2.29 13.50 6.59
CA ILE A 218 -1.14 12.61 6.78
C ILE A 218 -0.47 13.00 8.09
N ALA A 219 -0.47 12.07 9.06
CA ALA A 219 0.28 12.17 10.31
C ALA A 219 1.64 11.48 10.13
N THR A 220 2.72 12.25 10.04
CA THR A 220 4.02 11.77 9.56
C THR A 220 4.83 11.01 10.62
N GLU A 221 4.56 11.24 11.89
CA GLU A 221 5.29 10.69 13.05
C GLU A 221 4.38 9.92 14.00
N GLN A 222 3.32 9.31 13.44
CA GLN A 222 2.30 8.58 14.20
C GLN A 222 1.92 7.27 13.50
N ILE A 223 1.59 6.24 14.30
CA ILE A 223 0.94 4.99 13.84
C ILE A 223 -0.56 4.99 14.18
N SER A 224 -1.36 4.18 13.47
CA SER A 224 -2.82 4.16 13.66
C SER A 224 -3.25 3.83 15.09
N SER A 225 -2.54 2.94 15.80
CA SER A 225 -2.89 2.56 17.17
C SER A 225 -2.70 3.70 18.18
N GLU A 226 -1.73 4.59 17.96
CA GLU A 226 -1.56 5.80 18.78
C GLU A 226 -2.69 6.80 18.55
N LEU A 227 -3.19 6.91 17.30
CA LEU A 227 -4.36 7.73 16.98
C LEU A 227 -5.63 7.19 17.66
N ASP A 228 -5.80 5.86 17.67
CA ASP A 228 -6.93 5.21 18.31
C ASP A 228 -6.90 5.28 19.85
N ALA A 229 -5.72 5.47 20.43
CA ALA A 229 -5.53 5.65 21.87
C ALA A 229 -5.90 7.07 22.37
N ILE A 230 -6.22 8.01 21.48
CA ILE A 230 -6.60 9.38 21.86
C ILE A 230 -7.93 9.37 22.61
N ASN A 231 -7.90 9.80 23.87
CA ASN A 231 -9.08 9.92 24.72
C ASN A 231 -9.74 11.30 24.62
N ASP A 232 -10.13 11.69 23.40
CA ASP A 232 -10.90 12.92 23.14
C ASP A 232 -11.94 12.68 22.03
N PRO A 233 -13.20 12.36 22.41
CA PRO A 233 -14.26 12.08 21.45
C PRO A 233 -14.61 13.25 20.53
N LEU A 234 -14.48 14.50 21.01
CA LEU A 234 -14.88 15.69 20.25
C LEU A 234 -13.83 16.01 19.17
N LEU A 235 -12.55 15.89 19.52
CA LEU A 235 -11.46 15.97 18.56
C LEU A 235 -11.59 14.88 17.49
N LEU A 236 -11.77 13.62 17.90
CA LEU A 236 -11.87 12.49 16.97
C LEU A 236 -13.10 12.60 16.06
N ALA A 237 -14.23 13.10 16.56
CA ALA A 237 -15.44 13.29 15.74
C ALA A 237 -15.22 14.28 14.58
N ARG A 238 -14.47 15.36 14.81
CA ARG A 238 -14.09 16.33 13.77
C ARG A 238 -13.06 15.74 12.81
N LEU A 239 -11.99 15.13 13.33
CA LEU A 239 -10.93 14.51 12.52
C LEU A 239 -11.48 13.41 11.59
N ARG A 240 -12.45 12.61 12.03
CA ARG A 240 -13.10 11.54 11.24
C ARG A 240 -13.88 12.04 10.02
N LYS A 241 -14.10 13.35 9.87
CA LYS A 241 -14.68 13.93 8.64
C LYS A 241 -13.68 13.96 7.48
N ALA A 242 -12.39 13.74 7.76
CA ALA A 242 -11.34 13.54 6.76
C ALA A 242 -10.88 12.08 6.72
N SER A 243 -10.25 11.70 5.60
CA SER A 243 -9.43 10.49 5.55
C SER A 243 -8.12 10.77 6.28
N ILE A 244 -7.71 9.90 7.21
CA ILE A 244 -6.47 10.06 7.99
C ILE A 244 -5.55 8.89 7.66
N LEU A 245 -4.32 9.23 7.30
CA LEU A 245 -3.25 8.29 7.01
C LEU A 245 -2.11 8.50 8.01
N CYS A 246 -1.79 7.47 8.78
CA CYS A 246 -0.65 7.44 9.67
C CYS A 246 0.56 6.90 8.89
N TRP A 247 1.52 7.78 8.59
CA TRP A 247 2.63 7.49 7.67
C TRP A 247 3.49 6.31 8.14
N LEU A 248 3.69 6.19 9.46
CA LEU A 248 4.53 5.15 10.03
C LEU A 248 3.94 3.74 9.88
N ASP A 249 2.64 3.60 9.59
CA ASP A 249 2.04 2.30 9.28
C ASP A 249 2.56 1.68 7.96
N PHE A 250 3.17 2.50 7.11
CA PHE A 250 3.67 2.11 5.78
C PHE A 250 5.19 1.97 5.76
N VAL A 251 5.88 2.24 6.86
CA VAL A 251 7.34 2.15 6.93
C VAL A 251 7.77 0.72 7.28
N ARG A 252 8.57 0.12 6.39
CA ARG A 252 9.10 -1.24 6.37
C ARG A 252 10.57 -1.25 6.72
N ASP A 253 10.87 -0.98 7.98
CA ASP A 253 12.22 -1.14 8.49
C ASP A 253 12.28 -2.41 9.34
N GLY A 254 12.98 -3.43 8.83
CA GLY A 254 13.20 -4.71 9.51
C GLY A 254 13.90 -4.60 10.87
N ARG A 255 14.24 -3.37 11.31
CA ARG A 255 14.77 -3.04 12.63
C ARG A 255 13.72 -2.94 13.74
N GLY A 256 12.42 -3.06 13.42
CA GLY A 256 11.32 -3.11 14.40
C GLY A 256 10.85 -1.73 14.91
N ALA A 257 9.74 -1.73 15.67
CA ALA A 257 9.01 -0.51 16.06
C ALA A 257 9.85 0.53 16.83
N SER A 258 10.88 0.08 17.56
CA SER A 258 11.74 0.94 18.39
C SER A 258 12.61 1.92 17.60
N TYR A 259 12.69 1.82 16.27
CA TYR A 259 13.47 2.70 15.40
C TYR A 259 12.64 3.55 14.43
N LEU A 260 11.30 3.48 14.49
CA LEU A 260 10.41 4.20 13.58
C LEU A 260 10.60 5.73 13.63
N TRP A 261 11.04 6.26 14.77
CA TRP A 261 11.31 7.70 14.98
C TRP A 261 12.67 8.18 14.43
N ASP A 262 13.60 7.27 14.12
CA ASP A 262 14.83 7.61 13.40
C ASP A 262 14.57 7.71 11.88
N ILE A 263 13.55 7.03 11.37
CA ILE A 263 13.21 6.99 9.93
C ILE A 263 12.50 8.26 9.48
N SER A 264 11.69 8.89 10.35
CA SER A 264 11.12 10.21 10.07
C SER A 264 12.19 11.30 9.91
N ARG A 265 13.43 11.02 10.34
CA ARG A 265 14.61 11.88 10.21
C ARG A 265 15.52 11.50 9.04
N ASP A 266 15.26 10.40 8.34
CA ASP A 266 16.01 10.03 7.13
C ASP A 266 15.61 10.95 5.97
N ALA A 267 16.61 11.47 5.25
CA ALA A 267 16.43 12.38 4.12
C ALA A 267 15.67 11.73 2.94
N THR A 268 15.51 10.42 2.92
CA THR A 268 14.68 9.69 1.94
C THR A 268 13.17 9.88 2.19
N SER A 269 12.75 10.04 3.44
CA SER A 269 11.33 10.13 3.84
C SER A 269 10.64 11.39 3.29
N GLY A 270 11.31 12.55 3.32
CA GLY A 270 10.80 13.80 2.73
C GLY A 270 10.68 13.74 1.19
N ALA A 271 11.55 12.98 0.52
CA ALA A 271 11.49 12.77 -0.92
C ALA A 271 10.32 11.87 -1.33
N ASN A 272 10.07 10.79 -0.57
CA ASN A 272 8.93 9.91 -0.79
C ASN A 272 7.61 10.64 -0.55
N LEU A 273 7.52 11.47 0.50
CA LEU A 273 6.37 12.33 0.71
C LEU A 273 6.15 13.29 -0.46
N ALA A 274 7.22 13.93 -0.99
CA ALA A 274 7.11 14.80 -2.16
C ALA A 274 6.57 14.07 -3.40
N LEU A 275 7.04 12.85 -3.65
CA LEU A 275 6.56 12.02 -4.77
C LEU A 275 5.07 11.72 -4.62
N LEU A 276 4.62 11.36 -3.42
CA LEU A 276 3.20 11.17 -3.14
C LEU A 276 2.39 12.43 -3.42
N VAL A 277 2.80 13.58 -2.86
CA VAL A 277 2.09 14.85 -3.08
C VAL A 277 2.02 15.19 -4.58
N ASN A 278 3.11 15.01 -5.31
CA ASN A 278 3.17 15.26 -6.74
C ASN A 278 2.30 14.29 -7.55
N GLY A 279 2.16 13.04 -7.10
CA GLY A 279 1.30 12.03 -7.72
C GLY A 279 -0.18 12.29 -7.47
N LEU A 280 -0.54 12.70 -6.25
CA LEU A 280 -1.93 13.01 -5.87
C LEU A 280 -2.43 14.32 -6.49
N ARG A 281 -1.55 15.30 -6.72
CA ARG A 281 -1.91 16.63 -7.25
C ARG A 281 -3.14 17.24 -6.57
N PRO A 282 -3.14 17.38 -5.22
CA PRO A 282 -4.25 17.99 -4.52
C PRO A 282 -4.43 19.45 -4.95
N LYS A 283 -5.64 20.00 -4.82
CA LYS A 283 -5.88 21.42 -5.14
C LYS A 283 -5.22 22.37 -4.14
N ALA A 284 -4.83 21.88 -2.97
CA ALA A 284 -3.97 22.58 -2.03
C ALA A 284 -3.23 21.62 -1.09
N VAL A 285 -2.06 22.04 -0.64
CA VAL A 285 -1.26 21.33 0.37
C VAL A 285 -1.01 22.26 1.54
N VAL A 286 -1.35 21.83 2.75
CA VAL A 286 -1.07 22.55 4.00
C VAL A 286 -0.13 21.71 4.85
N VAL A 287 1.02 22.27 5.21
CA VAL A 287 2.06 21.61 5.99
C VAL A 287 2.21 22.32 7.32
N LEU A 288 2.03 21.57 8.41
CA LEU A 288 2.23 22.03 9.78
C LEU A 288 3.67 21.76 10.26
N THR A 289 3.92 21.92 11.56
CA THR A 289 5.23 21.82 12.22
C THR A 289 5.72 20.37 12.31
N GLY A 290 6.15 19.78 11.19
CA GLY A 290 6.79 18.47 11.16
C GLY A 290 8.06 18.47 10.31
N GLN A 291 9.13 17.80 10.76
CA GLN A 291 10.43 17.82 10.07
C GLN A 291 10.32 17.27 8.65
N MET A 292 9.60 16.16 8.45
CA MET A 292 9.45 15.53 7.13
C MET A 292 8.71 16.43 6.14
N GLY A 293 7.63 17.08 6.58
CA GLY A 293 6.88 18.03 5.75
C GLY A 293 7.70 19.29 5.42
N LEU A 294 8.48 19.79 6.39
CA LEU A 294 9.36 20.94 6.17
C LEU A 294 10.53 20.60 5.24
N ASP A 295 11.15 19.42 5.37
CA ASP A 295 12.17 18.94 4.45
C ASP A 295 11.63 18.81 3.01
N MET A 296 10.42 18.23 2.88
CA MET A 296 9.70 18.15 1.62
C MET A 296 9.54 19.53 0.96
N LEU A 297 9.06 20.53 1.72
CA LEU A 297 8.89 21.89 1.20
C LEU A 297 10.23 22.55 0.83
N ARG A 298 11.27 22.40 1.65
CA ARG A 298 12.59 23.00 1.41
C ARG A 298 13.22 22.45 0.13
N ARG A 299 13.14 21.14 -0.09
CA ARG A 299 13.83 20.46 -1.20
C ARG A 299 13.01 20.40 -2.48
N PHE A 300 11.69 20.22 -2.38
CA PHE A 300 10.82 19.93 -3.52
C PHE A 300 9.71 20.97 -3.74
N GLY A 301 9.59 21.98 -2.85
CA GLY A 301 8.52 22.97 -2.91
C GLY A 301 8.37 23.69 -4.26
N ARG A 302 9.48 23.97 -4.96
CA ARG A 302 9.43 24.61 -6.30
C ARG A 302 8.66 23.78 -7.33
N GLY A 303 8.85 22.46 -7.32
CA GLY A 303 8.20 21.55 -8.26
C GLY A 303 6.74 21.32 -7.86
N LEU A 304 6.51 21.11 -6.56
CA LEU A 304 5.17 20.90 -6.01
C LEU A 304 4.26 22.11 -6.24
N SER A 305 4.80 23.33 -6.11
CA SER A 305 4.02 24.57 -6.30
C SER A 305 3.54 24.81 -7.74
N GLN A 306 4.06 24.07 -8.72
CA GLN A 306 3.57 24.14 -10.10
C GLN A 306 2.20 23.48 -10.26
N ASN A 307 1.87 22.51 -9.41
CA ASN A 307 0.63 21.73 -9.49
C ASN A 307 -0.36 22.08 -8.37
N SER A 308 0.14 22.45 -7.20
CA SER A 308 -0.66 22.67 -6.00
C SER A 308 -0.16 23.88 -5.22
N PRO A 309 -1.01 24.85 -4.84
CA PRO A 309 -0.63 25.89 -3.89
C PRO A 309 -0.22 25.26 -2.55
N LEU A 310 0.91 25.72 -2.03
CA LEU A 310 1.52 25.21 -0.80
C LEU A 310 1.34 26.23 0.32
N TYR A 311 0.95 25.76 1.50
CA TYR A 311 0.82 26.57 2.70
C TYR A 311 1.69 25.96 3.80
N ARG A 312 2.53 26.77 4.45
CA ARG A 312 3.27 26.39 5.67
C ARG A 312 2.61 27.08 6.85
N VAL A 313 2.09 26.30 7.79
CA VAL A 313 1.49 26.79 9.03
C VAL A 313 2.49 26.63 10.16
N GLN A 314 2.73 27.72 10.88
CA GLN A 314 3.49 27.70 12.13
C GLN A 314 2.57 28.08 13.27
N LEU A 315 2.32 27.11 14.15
CA LEU A 315 1.59 27.32 15.39
C LEU A 315 2.57 27.80 16.48
N GLY A 316 2.12 28.72 17.31
CA GLY A 316 2.90 29.20 18.46
C GLY A 316 3.02 28.11 19.52
N SER A 317 4.22 27.91 20.05
CA SER A 317 4.40 26.96 21.16
C SER A 317 3.93 27.61 22.48
N PRO A 318 3.19 26.90 23.37
CA PRO A 318 2.77 27.46 24.67
C PRO A 318 3.94 27.88 25.58
N HIS A 319 5.15 27.40 25.29
CA HIS A 319 6.36 27.65 26.09
C HIS A 319 7.10 28.97 25.77
N ASP A 320 6.62 29.77 24.82
CA ASP A 320 7.27 31.03 24.44
C ASP A 320 7.14 32.17 25.48
N ARG A 321 6.62 31.89 26.69
CA ARG A 321 6.70 32.84 27.83
C ARG A 321 7.98 32.72 28.65
N PHE A 322 8.75 31.63 28.55
CA PHE A 322 10.00 31.45 29.30
C PHE A 322 11.04 30.63 28.54
N GLY A 323 11.74 31.26 27.59
CA GLY A 323 13.19 31.12 27.42
C GLY A 323 13.83 29.73 27.23
N ALA A 324 13.16 28.73 26.67
CA ALA A 324 13.80 27.45 26.34
C ALA A 324 13.52 27.01 24.90
N THR A 325 14.47 27.30 24.02
CA THR A 325 14.55 26.80 22.64
C THR A 325 14.71 25.29 22.63
N ARG A 326 13.75 24.55 22.07
CA ARG A 326 13.97 23.18 21.62
C ARG A 326 13.75 23.14 20.11
N THR A 327 14.89 22.95 19.42
CA THR A 327 15.13 22.75 17.98
C THR A 327 14.91 23.95 17.06
N ASP A 328 15.85 24.89 17.13
CA ASP A 328 16.64 25.40 15.98
C ASP A 328 15.89 25.61 14.65
N ASP A 329 14.92 26.53 14.62
CA ASP A 329 14.56 27.24 13.38
C ASP A 329 15.57 28.37 13.14
N ARG A 330 16.82 28.00 12.82
CA ARG A 330 17.86 28.92 12.36
C ARG A 330 17.82 29.19 10.85
N SER A 331 16.69 28.95 10.20
CA SER A 331 16.46 29.44 8.84
C SER A 331 15.06 30.03 8.76
N GLY A 332 14.97 31.34 9.01
CA GLY A 332 13.85 32.19 8.57
C GLY A 332 13.66 32.23 7.04
N GLU A 333 14.06 31.17 6.33
CA GLU A 333 13.68 30.93 4.96
C GLU A 333 12.26 30.39 4.96
N THR A 334 11.31 31.32 4.88
CA THR A 334 10.02 31.02 4.27
C THR A 334 10.30 30.26 2.97
N PRO A 335 9.82 29.01 2.79
CA PRO A 335 9.99 28.33 1.52
C PRO A 335 9.42 29.26 0.46
N ARG A 336 10.23 29.75 -0.48
CA ARG A 336 9.82 30.79 -1.47
C ARG A 336 8.57 30.40 -2.27
N PHE A 337 8.19 29.13 -2.21
CA PHE A 337 7.14 28.48 -2.97
C PHE A 337 5.93 28.10 -2.11
N ALA A 338 5.93 28.43 -0.82
CA ALA A 338 4.81 28.20 0.10
C ALA A 338 4.38 29.50 0.78
N THR A 339 3.07 29.73 0.82
CA THR A 339 2.47 30.82 1.60
C THR A 339 2.64 30.52 3.08
N PHE A 340 3.32 31.40 3.79
CA PHE A 340 3.56 31.25 5.22
C PHE A 340 2.43 31.87 6.03
N VAL A 341 1.89 31.09 6.96
CA VAL A 341 0.77 31.49 7.81
C VAL A 341 1.19 31.28 9.27
N THR A 342 1.14 32.36 10.06
CA THR A 342 1.48 32.37 11.49
C THR A 342 0.25 32.57 12.37
N ASP A 343 0.46 32.29 13.66
CA ASP A 343 -0.43 31.77 14.69
C ASP A 343 -1.90 32.27 14.87
N ASN A 344 -2.74 31.27 15.23
CA ASN A 344 -4.11 31.23 15.76
C ASN A 344 -5.31 31.63 14.88
N ALA A 345 -6.51 31.09 15.21
CA ALA A 345 -7.87 31.17 14.62
C ALA A 345 -8.04 31.88 13.26
N ARG A 346 -7.47 33.06 13.13
CA ARG A 346 -7.23 33.76 11.88
C ARG A 346 -6.50 32.93 10.82
N ALA A 347 -5.53 32.09 11.18
CA ALA A 347 -4.84 31.19 10.24
C ALA A 347 -5.81 30.17 9.64
N GLU A 348 -6.68 29.59 10.46
CA GLU A 348 -7.75 28.69 10.03
C GLU A 348 -8.75 29.44 9.13
N VAL A 349 -9.18 30.64 9.53
CA VAL A 349 -10.09 31.47 8.73
C VAL A 349 -9.47 31.85 7.38
N ILE A 350 -8.22 32.31 7.35
CA ILE A 350 -7.52 32.69 6.11
C ILE A 350 -7.39 31.48 5.18
N LEU A 351 -6.95 30.34 5.71
CA LEU A 351 -6.85 29.12 4.92
C LEU A 351 -8.22 28.67 4.44
N ARG A 352 -9.23 28.68 5.30
CA ARG A 352 -10.59 28.35 4.93
C ARG A 352 -11.08 29.26 3.81
N ASP A 353 -11.00 30.57 3.93
CA ASP A 353 -11.43 31.51 2.89
C ASP A 353 -10.69 31.28 1.56
N HIS A 354 -9.38 31.02 1.61
CA HIS A 354 -8.57 30.71 0.43
C HIS A 354 -8.91 29.35 -0.21
N LEU A 355 -9.24 28.35 0.60
CA LEU A 355 -9.51 26.97 0.16
C LEU A 355 -10.97 26.75 -0.24
N LEU A 356 -11.89 27.55 0.29
CA LEU A 356 -13.31 27.51 -0.04
C LEU A 356 -13.64 28.36 -1.28
N GLY A 357 -12.82 29.37 -1.59
CA GLY A 357 -13.12 30.40 -2.60
C GLY A 357 -13.97 31.52 -2.03
N PRO A 358 -14.15 32.65 -2.75
CA PRO A 358 -14.93 33.78 -2.23
C PRO A 358 -16.36 33.32 -1.93
N SER A 359 -16.82 33.61 -0.71
CA SER A 359 -18.21 33.44 -0.29
C SER A 359 -19.12 34.14 -1.28
N SER A 360 -19.89 33.37 -2.05
CA SER A 360 -20.93 33.89 -2.95
C SER A 360 -22.08 34.52 -2.18
#